data_AF-A0A950FHA6-F1
#
_entry.id   AF-A0A950FHA6-F1
#
_cell.length_a   1.000
_cell.length_b   1.000
_cell.length_c   1.000
_cell.angle_alpha   90.00
_cell.angle_beta   90.00
_cell.angle_gamma   90.00
#
_symmetry.space_group_name_H-M   'P 1'
#
loop_
_entity.id
_entity.type
_entity.pdbx_description
1 polymer ?
#
loop_
_entity_poly.entity_id
_entity_poly.type
_entity_poly.pdbx_seq_one_letter_code
_entity_poly.pdbx_strand_id
1 'polypeptide(L)'
;QSAERALAIGDFNTCRAYLDEAGAIDATAHYMDAIEQIGFRDLWRHRYPDRREYSWFSTRNNGFCIDHAFLSHELAACAGSVRYSHEERIAGLSDHSPLLVELPANNPSKKRRSASRTQSSNLLPTISKSSVSAVPAPRLVAKVPYGS
;
A
#
# COMPACT_ATOMS: atom_id res chain seq x y z
N GLN A 1 -20.26 -8.61 -4.83
CA GLN A 1 -19.94 -7.43 -5.65
C GLN A 1 -18.48 -7.53 -6.07
N SER A 2 -18.11 -7.13 -7.28
CA SER A 2 -16.70 -6.90 -7.60
C SER A 2 -16.28 -5.69 -6.78
N ALA A 3 -15.20 -5.79 -6.02
CA ALA A 3 -14.62 -4.60 -5.41
C ALA A 3 -14.21 -3.62 -6.51
N GLU A 4 -14.55 -2.35 -6.32
CA GLU A 4 -14.24 -1.28 -7.26
C GLU A 4 -12.75 -0.96 -7.20
N ARG A 5 -12.09 -0.94 -8.36
CA ARG A 5 -10.68 -0.54 -8.46
C ARG A 5 -10.62 0.90 -8.95
N ALA A 6 -10.13 1.78 -8.09
CA ALA A 6 -9.96 3.20 -8.38
C ALA A 6 -8.50 3.63 -8.16
N LEU A 7 -8.06 4.58 -8.98
CA LEU A 7 -6.79 5.29 -8.91
C LEU A 7 -7.06 6.79 -9.05
N ALA A 8 -6.63 7.58 -8.08
CA ALA A 8 -6.48 9.02 -8.18
C ALA A 8 -4.99 9.33 -8.18
N ILE A 9 -4.48 9.92 -9.26
CA ILE A 9 -3.05 10.17 -9.46
C ILE A 9 -2.84 11.55 -10.09
N GLY A 10 -1.80 12.25 -9.63
CA GLY A 10 -1.41 13.54 -10.16
C GLY A 10 -0.79 14.44 -9.10
N ASP A 11 -0.70 15.71 -9.42
CA ASP A 11 -0.30 16.77 -8.49
C ASP A 11 -1.50 17.20 -7.63
N PHE A 12 -1.41 16.92 -6.33
CA PHE A 12 -2.45 17.30 -5.36
C PHE A 12 -2.19 18.68 -4.75
N ASN A 13 -1.02 19.29 -5.01
CA ASN A 13 -0.55 20.53 -4.37
C ASN A 13 -0.58 20.47 -2.83
N THR A 14 -0.52 19.27 -2.26
CA THR A 14 -0.49 19.04 -0.81
C THR A 14 0.30 17.79 -0.46
N CYS A 15 0.84 17.73 0.75
CA CYS A 15 1.74 16.68 1.20
C CYS A 15 1.73 16.51 2.73
N ARG A 16 2.32 15.42 3.24
CA ARG A 16 2.40 15.18 4.69
C ARG A 16 3.50 16.01 5.33
N ALA A 17 3.12 16.80 6.34
CA ALA A 17 4.05 17.54 7.19
C ALA A 17 5.18 16.64 7.72
N TYR A 18 6.40 17.18 7.71
CA TYR A 18 7.65 16.56 8.18
C TYR A 18 8.05 15.26 7.48
N LEU A 19 7.29 14.73 6.52
CA LEU A 19 7.69 13.56 5.75
C LEU A 19 7.97 13.95 4.31
N ASP A 20 7.02 14.66 3.74
CA ASP A 20 7.00 15.09 2.35
C ASP A 20 7.42 16.54 2.16
N GLU A 21 7.70 17.23 3.26
CA GLU A 21 8.28 18.56 3.31
C GLU A 21 9.25 18.68 4.49
N ALA A 22 10.07 19.73 4.50
CA ALA A 22 11.05 19.97 5.56
C ALA A 22 10.40 20.37 6.90
N GLY A 23 9.20 20.95 6.87
CA GLY A 23 8.49 21.49 8.03
C GLY A 23 7.05 21.03 8.09
N ALA A 24 6.14 21.93 8.46
CA ALA A 24 4.71 21.71 8.47
C ALA A 24 4.02 22.98 7.96
N ILE A 25 4.36 23.40 6.75
CA ILE A 25 3.90 24.67 6.20
C ILE A 25 2.74 24.51 5.22
N ASP A 26 2.46 23.29 4.77
CA ASP A 26 1.28 23.00 3.99
C ASP A 26 0.01 23.03 4.86
N ALA A 27 -0.78 24.10 4.70
CA ALA A 27 -2.06 24.28 5.40
C ALA A 27 -3.11 23.19 5.07
N THR A 28 -2.91 22.49 3.94
CA THR A 28 -3.82 21.47 3.41
C THR A 28 -3.37 20.03 3.67
N ALA A 29 -2.28 19.83 4.42
CA ALA A 29 -1.72 18.51 4.75
C ALA A 29 -2.74 17.52 5.35
N HIS A 30 -3.77 18.02 6.04
CA HIS A 30 -4.86 17.22 6.62
C HIS A 30 -5.69 16.46 5.56
N TYR A 31 -5.68 16.88 4.29
CA TYR A 31 -6.34 16.13 3.22
C TYR A 31 -5.66 14.78 2.92
N MET A 32 -4.36 14.64 3.23
CA MET A 32 -3.66 13.36 3.11
C MET A 32 -4.24 12.30 4.05
N ASP A 33 -4.67 12.69 5.24
CA ASP A 33 -5.36 11.78 6.16
C ASP A 33 -6.83 11.59 5.74
N ALA A 34 -7.50 12.63 5.27
CA ALA A 34 -8.90 12.55 4.84
C ALA A 34 -9.11 11.59 3.67
N ILE A 35 -8.22 11.58 2.68
CA ILE A 35 -8.30 10.66 1.53
C ILE A 35 -8.08 9.20 1.96
N GLU A 36 -7.21 8.96 2.95
CA GLU A 36 -7.03 7.61 3.51
C GLU A 36 -8.25 7.15 4.33
N GLN A 37 -8.88 8.06 5.06
CA GLN A 37 -10.11 7.77 5.83
C GLN A 37 -11.28 7.34 4.93
N ILE A 38 -11.35 7.83 3.69
CA ILE A 38 -12.37 7.40 2.72
C ILE A 38 -12.01 6.11 1.97
N GLY A 39 -10.93 5.42 2.38
CA GLY A 39 -10.60 4.08 1.91
C GLY A 39 -9.58 4.03 0.77
N PHE A 40 -8.97 5.16 0.42
CA PHE A 40 -7.82 5.16 -0.47
C PHE A 40 -6.52 4.92 0.31
N ARG A 41 -5.45 4.62 -0.43
CA ARG A 41 -4.12 4.39 0.10
C ARG A 41 -3.11 5.05 -0.80
N ASP A 42 -2.31 5.95 -0.25
CA ASP A 42 -1.13 6.46 -0.94
C ASP A 42 -0.15 5.29 -1.16
N LEU A 43 0.06 4.91 -2.41
CA LEU A 43 0.92 3.78 -2.74
C LEU A 43 2.39 4.07 -2.43
N TRP A 44 2.85 5.31 -2.64
CA TRP A 44 4.24 5.67 -2.36
C TRP A 44 4.53 5.58 -0.86
N ARG A 45 3.70 6.23 -0.03
CA ARG A 45 3.85 6.17 1.43
C ARG A 45 3.59 4.77 1.98
N HIS A 46 2.71 3.99 1.37
CA HIS A 46 2.51 2.61 1.78
C HIS A 46 3.76 1.74 1.59
N ARG A 47 4.52 1.94 0.50
CA ARG A 47 5.74 1.17 0.21
C ARG A 47 6.97 1.70 0.93
N TYR A 48 7.03 3.01 1.14
CA TYR A 48 8.18 3.68 1.73
C TYR A 48 7.71 4.65 2.83
N PRO A 49 7.28 4.13 4.00
CA PRO A 49 6.64 4.95 5.04
C PRO A 49 7.52 6.10 5.53
N ASP A 50 8.82 5.85 5.68
CA ASP A 50 9.77 6.81 6.28
C ASP A 50 10.72 7.45 5.25
N ARG A 51 10.62 7.08 3.97
CA ARG A 51 11.56 7.57 2.95
C ARG A 51 11.25 9.01 2.58
N ARG A 52 12.22 9.90 2.77
CA ARG A 52 12.14 11.27 2.28
C ARG A 52 12.63 11.35 0.84
N GLU A 53 11.73 11.71 -0.06
CA GLU A 53 11.96 11.91 -1.48
C GLU A 53 10.96 12.98 -1.95
N TYR A 54 11.35 13.82 -2.90
CA TYR A 54 10.54 14.96 -3.34
C TYR A 54 10.20 14.83 -4.81
N SER A 55 8.94 15.09 -5.14
CA SER A 55 8.45 15.12 -6.50
C SER A 55 8.68 16.50 -7.13
N TRP A 56 8.53 17.57 -6.37
CA TRP A 56 8.63 18.94 -6.87
C TRP A 56 9.68 19.76 -6.12
N PHE A 57 10.30 20.72 -6.81
CA PHE A 57 11.18 21.72 -6.20
C PHE A 57 10.81 23.15 -6.64
N SER A 58 10.67 24.05 -5.67
CA SER A 58 10.54 25.49 -5.94
C SER A 58 11.81 26.08 -6.55
N THR A 59 11.68 27.27 -7.13
CA THR A 59 12.82 28.08 -7.61
C THR A 59 13.82 28.47 -6.51
N ARG A 60 13.44 28.31 -5.23
CA ARG A 60 14.29 28.54 -4.06
C ARG A 60 14.89 27.24 -3.49
N ASN A 61 14.81 26.14 -4.24
CA ASN A 61 15.33 24.83 -3.87
C ASN A 61 14.68 24.21 -2.60
N ASN A 62 13.46 24.62 -2.26
CA ASN A 62 12.62 23.89 -1.30
C ASN A 62 11.92 22.75 -2.03
N GLY A 63 12.04 21.52 -1.51
CA GLY A 63 11.44 20.32 -2.09
C GLY A 63 10.20 19.86 -1.35
N PHE A 64 9.23 19.33 -2.11
CA PHE A 64 7.97 18.79 -1.61
C PHE A 64 7.60 17.50 -2.36
N CYS A 65 6.90 16.58 -1.71
CA CYS A 65 6.30 15.41 -2.33
C CYS A 65 4.79 15.63 -2.48
N ILE A 66 4.37 16.23 -3.60
CA ILE A 66 2.97 16.65 -3.86
C ILE A 66 2.31 15.85 -4.99
N ASP A 67 3.09 15.05 -5.71
CA ASP A 67 2.58 14.13 -6.73
C ASP A 67 2.31 12.78 -6.09
N HIS A 68 1.05 12.38 -5.99
CA HIS A 68 0.62 11.19 -5.25
C HIS A 68 -0.15 10.22 -6.14
N ALA A 69 -0.15 8.95 -5.74
CA ALA A 69 -1.00 7.92 -6.31
C ALA A 69 -1.82 7.26 -5.20
N PHE A 70 -3.08 7.70 -5.06
CA PHE A 70 -4.05 7.14 -4.13
C PHE A 70 -4.85 6.03 -4.81
N LEU A 71 -4.78 4.83 -4.26
CA LEU A 71 -5.43 3.64 -4.79
C LEU A 71 -6.51 3.15 -3.83
N SER A 72 -7.64 2.68 -4.37
CA SER A 72 -8.55 1.79 -3.63
C SER A 72 -7.78 0.62 -3.01
N HIS A 73 -8.25 0.10 -1.89
CA HIS A 73 -7.60 -0.99 -1.16
C HIS A 73 -7.26 -2.19 -2.05
N GLU A 74 -8.17 -2.59 -2.93
CA GLU A 74 -8.03 -3.75 -3.79
C GLU A 74 -7.06 -3.51 -4.94
N LEU A 75 -6.97 -2.29 -5.46
CA LEU A 75 -5.96 -1.95 -6.46
C LEU A 75 -4.58 -1.87 -5.79
N ALA A 76 -4.48 -1.26 -4.60
CA ALA A 76 -3.22 -1.16 -3.86
C ALA A 76 -2.63 -2.53 -3.52
N ALA A 77 -3.47 -3.51 -3.17
CA ALA A 77 -3.06 -4.88 -2.84
C ALA A 77 -2.44 -5.65 -4.02
N CYS A 78 -2.67 -5.21 -5.25
CA CYS A 78 -2.15 -5.87 -6.46
C CYS A 78 -1.31 -4.95 -7.35
N ALA A 79 -1.07 -3.70 -6.94
CA ALA A 79 -0.17 -2.77 -7.61
C ALA A 79 1.29 -3.26 -7.50
N GLY A 80 2.05 -3.03 -8.57
CA GLY A 80 3.46 -3.34 -8.67
C GLY A 80 4.34 -2.29 -7.98
N SER A 81 5.45 -1.93 -8.63
CA SER A 81 6.34 -0.90 -8.10
C SER A 81 5.77 0.52 -8.24
N VAL A 82 6.27 1.41 -7.38
CA VAL A 82 6.04 2.86 -7.41
C VAL A 82 7.36 3.56 -7.20
N ARG A 83 7.64 4.60 -7.99
CA ARG A 83 8.88 5.39 -7.90
C ARG A 83 8.76 6.75 -8.58
N TYR A 84 9.55 7.72 -8.13
CA TYR A 84 9.77 8.95 -8.88
C TYR A 84 10.87 8.77 -9.92
N SER A 85 10.69 9.38 -11.10
CA SER A 85 11.76 9.59 -12.06
C SER A 85 12.30 11.01 -11.89
N HIS A 86 13.56 11.14 -11.51
CA HIS A 86 14.16 12.46 -11.27
C HIS A 86 14.91 13.02 -12.48
N GLU A 87 15.12 12.19 -13.51
CA GLU A 87 15.92 12.55 -14.69
C GLU A 87 15.34 13.77 -15.39
N GLU A 88 14.02 13.83 -15.54
CA GLU A 88 13.28 14.91 -16.19
C GLU A 88 13.43 16.23 -15.42
N ARG A 89 13.37 16.18 -14.09
CA ARG A 89 13.56 17.35 -13.22
C ARG A 89 15.00 17.84 -13.24
N ILE A 90 15.96 16.91 -13.16
CA ILE A 90 17.39 17.24 -13.16
C ILE A 90 17.82 17.79 -14.53
N ALA A 91 17.24 17.30 -15.63
CA ALA A 91 17.45 17.82 -16.97
C ALA A 91 16.73 19.16 -17.24
N GLY A 92 15.92 19.65 -16.30
CA GLY A 92 15.19 20.93 -16.43
C GLY A 92 13.98 20.88 -17.36
N LEU A 93 13.43 19.69 -17.64
CA LEU A 93 12.23 19.52 -18.49
C LEU A 93 10.94 19.85 -17.73
N SER A 94 10.97 19.74 -16.40
CA SER A 94 9.90 20.11 -15.47
C SER A 94 10.51 20.42 -14.11
N ASP A 95 9.82 21.19 -13.28
CA ASP A 95 10.11 21.31 -11.85
C ASP A 95 9.56 20.12 -11.03
N HIS A 96 8.80 19.23 -11.67
CA HIS A 96 8.32 17.95 -11.13
C HIS A 96 9.11 16.74 -11.64
N SER A 97 9.20 15.72 -10.79
CA SER A 97 9.63 14.36 -11.06
C SER A 97 8.40 13.50 -11.32
N PRO A 98 8.27 12.85 -12.50
CA PRO A 98 7.14 11.98 -12.77
C PRO A 98 6.99 10.86 -11.73
N LEU A 99 5.78 10.68 -11.21
CA LEU A 99 5.42 9.52 -10.40
C LEU A 99 5.04 8.35 -11.32
N LEU A 100 5.83 7.28 -11.28
CA LEU A 100 5.56 6.08 -12.06
C LEU A 100 4.95 4.99 -11.17
N VAL A 101 3.82 4.43 -11.62
CA VAL A 101 3.07 3.37 -10.92
C VAL A 101 2.85 2.20 -11.87
N GLU A 102 3.25 1.00 -11.43
CA GLU A 102 2.93 -0.24 -12.15
C GLU A 102 1.59 -0.80 -11.67
N LEU A 103 0.68 -1.02 -12.63
CA LEU A 103 -0.63 -1.59 -12.37
C LEU A 103 -0.75 -2.99 -12.98
N PRO A 104 -1.51 -3.90 -12.36
CA PRO A 104 -1.72 -5.23 -12.91
C PRO A 104 -2.51 -5.13 -14.21
N ALA A 105 -1.99 -5.76 -15.27
CA ALA A 105 -2.74 -5.91 -16.50
C ALA A 105 -3.98 -6.77 -16.25
N ASN A 106 -5.16 -6.30 -16.67
CA ASN A 106 -6.33 -7.16 -16.75
C ASN A 106 -6.08 -8.20 -17.84
N ASN A 107 -5.74 -9.43 -17.45
CA ASN A 107 -5.68 -10.54 -18.40
C ASN A 107 -7.07 -11.20 -18.49
N PRO A 108 -7.86 -10.94 -19.55
CA PRO A 108 -9.22 -11.47 -19.67
C PRO A 108 -9.27 -13.01 -19.77
N SER A 109 -8.13 -13.68 -20.00
CA SER A 109 -8.05 -15.14 -20.14
C SER A 109 -8.13 -15.91 -18.81
N LYS A 110 -7.93 -15.26 -17.65
CA LYS A 110 -8.18 -15.88 -16.33
C LYS A 110 -9.60 -15.55 -15.85
N LYS A 111 -10.63 -16.00 -16.58
CA LYS A 111 -11.96 -16.13 -15.96
C LYS A 111 -11.82 -17.10 -14.78
N ARG A 112 -12.13 -16.60 -13.58
CA ARG A 112 -12.28 -17.38 -12.36
C ARG A 112 -13.03 -18.66 -12.71
N ARG A 113 -12.41 -19.84 -12.55
CA ARG A 113 -13.15 -21.10 -12.56
C ARG A 113 -14.18 -20.97 -11.47
N SER A 114 -15.43 -20.75 -11.85
CA SER A 114 -16.56 -20.83 -10.95
C SER A 114 -16.53 -22.24 -10.37
N ALA A 115 -16.44 -22.35 -9.05
CA ALA A 115 -16.70 -23.62 -8.37
C ALA A 115 -18.20 -23.92 -8.56
N SER A 116 -18.54 -24.64 -9.63
CA SER A 116 -19.85 -25.25 -9.79
C SER A 116 -19.91 -26.50 -8.91
N ARG A 117 -20.44 -26.30 -7.71
CA ARG A 117 -21.40 -27.15 -6.98
C ARG A 117 -21.57 -28.59 -7.51
N THR A 118 -21.26 -29.57 -6.66
CA THR A 118 -21.98 -30.86 -6.67
C THR A 118 -22.82 -30.93 -5.40
N GLN A 119 -24.13 -31.11 -5.58
CA GLN A 119 -25.09 -31.40 -4.52
C GLN A 119 -25.08 -32.89 -4.16
N SER A 120 -25.38 -33.14 -2.88
CA SER A 120 -26.12 -34.29 -2.32
C SER A 120 -25.35 -35.57 -2.00
N SER A 121 -25.23 -35.89 -0.71
CA SER A 121 -26.23 -36.77 -0.07
C SER A 121 -26.04 -36.80 1.46
N ASN A 122 -27.16 -36.77 2.17
CA ASN A 122 -27.26 -36.99 3.61
C ASN A 122 -26.94 -38.44 3.94
N LEU A 123 -26.15 -38.69 5.00
CA LEU A 123 -26.21 -39.86 5.89
C LEU A 123 -25.43 -39.53 7.20
N LEU A 124 -26.14 -39.43 8.32
CA LEU A 124 -25.63 -39.79 9.67
C LEU A 124 -26.10 -41.23 9.94
N PRO A 125 -25.52 -42.06 10.84
CA PRO A 125 -24.74 -41.74 12.06
C PRO A 125 -23.37 -42.50 12.08
N THR A 126 -22.44 -42.34 13.03
CA THR A 126 -22.46 -42.82 14.42
C THR A 126 -21.26 -42.29 15.22
N ILE A 127 -21.49 -42.11 16.51
CA ILE A 127 -20.51 -41.76 17.54
C ILE A 127 -19.53 -42.93 17.77
N SER A 128 -18.23 -42.64 17.83
CA SER A 128 -17.25 -43.48 18.54
C SER A 128 -16.33 -42.58 19.37
N LYS A 129 -16.29 -42.86 20.68
CA LYS A 129 -15.43 -42.22 21.67
C LYS A 129 -14.11 -42.99 21.77
N SER A 130 -12.98 -42.29 21.70
CA SER A 130 -11.69 -42.69 22.27
C SER A 130 -10.72 -41.51 22.12
N SER A 131 -10.48 -40.73 23.17
CA SER A 131 -9.47 -40.91 24.23
C SER A 131 -8.19 -40.09 23.96
N VAL A 132 -8.12 -38.94 24.63
CA VAL A 132 -6.98 -38.27 25.28
C VAL A 132 -5.55 -38.69 24.88
N SER A 133 -4.74 -37.73 24.45
CA SER A 133 -3.46 -37.44 25.10
C SER A 133 -2.94 -36.04 24.73
N ALA A 134 -2.68 -35.24 25.76
CA ALA A 134 -1.98 -33.97 25.67
C ALA A 134 -0.46 -34.21 25.72
N VAL A 135 0.30 -33.46 24.92
CA VAL A 135 1.76 -33.41 24.99
C VAL A 135 2.18 -31.92 25.03
N PRO A 136 3.11 -31.54 25.94
CA PRO A 136 3.26 -30.15 26.39
C PRO A 136 4.14 -29.28 25.47
N ALA A 137 4.00 -27.97 25.64
CA ALA A 137 4.82 -26.95 25.00
C ALA A 137 6.30 -26.97 25.48
N PRO A 138 7.29 -26.74 24.60
CA PRO A 138 8.64 -26.40 25.03
C PRO A 138 8.75 -24.93 25.47
N ARG A 139 9.56 -24.75 26.52
CA ARG A 139 9.86 -23.51 27.27
C ARG A 139 10.46 -22.39 26.41
N LEU A 140 10.13 -21.15 26.79
CA LEU A 140 10.92 -19.96 26.48
C LEU A 140 12.38 -20.16 26.91
N VAL A 141 13.32 -19.94 25.99
CA VAL A 141 14.72 -19.66 26.31
C VAL A 141 14.89 -18.14 26.36
N ALA A 142 15.43 -17.66 27.47
CA ALA A 142 15.70 -16.26 27.72
C ALA A 142 16.78 -15.69 26.78
N LYS A 143 16.59 -14.42 26.41
CA LYS A 143 17.57 -13.57 25.73
C LYS A 143 18.86 -13.47 26.55
N VAL A 144 19.99 -13.63 25.88
CA VAL A 144 21.30 -13.17 26.34
C VAL A 144 21.44 -11.69 25.91
N PRO A 145 21.73 -10.74 26.80
CA PRO A 145 22.09 -9.40 26.39
C PRO A 145 23.58 -9.36 25.98
N TYR A 146 23.85 -8.87 24.77
CA TYR A 146 25.19 -8.41 24.41
C TYR A 146 25.43 -7.07 25.13
N GLY A 147 26.47 -7.03 25.94
CA GLY A 147 27.02 -5.82 26.55
C GLY A 147 28.24 -5.30 25.78
N SER A 148 28.49 -4.01 26.03
CA SER A 148 29.64 -3.15 25.70
C SER A 148 30.00 -2.97 24.23
#